data_AF-A0A2E0N180-F1
#
_entry.id   AF-A0A2E0N180-F1
#
_cell.length_a   1.000
_cell.length_b   1.000
_cell.length_c   1.000
_cell.angle_alpha   90.00
_cell.angle_beta   90.00
_cell.angle_gamma   90.00
#
_symmetry.space_group_name_H-M   'P 1'
#
loop_
_entity.id
_entity.type
_entity.pdbx_description
1 polymer ?
#
loop_
_entity_poly.entity_id
_entity_poly.type
_entity_poly.pdbx_seq_one_letter_code
_entity_poly.pdbx_strand_id
1 'polypeptide(L)'
;MVKGIAAKGKKLKAGPPNLKKKGQSKVGQKKSSRMKVSSAALLKANATVAKFEKEARAAVKTSATARKRAVVAKKAAKKASKAKASTAKRAAESAQNTAKKAAVKLAAANAKIRTAKAKARAIELAVTEKARKIAEEAKRKADLEKAVAAFTDQWNKKRDKAEAAKAARKARKDALKARIAARKAAKKEKLDALEVAAKAKAAARKASKKAAEQATIKAAKKAGKKATRKKTVKKLGKIKPAKKITTKRRSSDRKGKSSKSG
;
A
#
# COMPACT_ATOMS: atom_id res chain seq x y z
N MET A 1 -68.10 24.49 50.00
CA MET A 1 -67.19 23.43 50.53
C MET A 1 -67.81 22.12 50.07
N VAL A 2 -67.22 21.19 49.32
CA VAL A 2 -65.84 20.72 49.13
C VAL A 2 -65.68 20.23 47.68
N LYS A 3 -64.51 20.47 47.08
CA LYS A 3 -64.03 19.97 45.78
C LYS A 3 -63.59 18.50 45.92
N GLY A 4 -63.95 17.63 44.96
CA GLY A 4 -63.49 16.24 44.92
C GLY A 4 -63.36 15.72 43.49
N ILE A 5 -62.12 15.48 43.07
CA ILE A 5 -61.67 15.18 41.70
C ILE A 5 -62.03 13.73 41.32
N ALA A 6 -62.79 13.54 40.23
CA ALA A 6 -63.05 12.22 39.67
C ALA A 6 -61.99 11.84 38.63
N ALA A 7 -61.10 10.93 39.02
CA ALA A 7 -60.11 10.30 38.15
C ALA A 7 -60.80 9.37 37.12
N LYS A 8 -60.75 9.72 35.83
CA LYS A 8 -61.18 8.84 34.75
C LYS A 8 -60.05 7.88 34.33
N GLY A 9 -60.40 6.60 34.31
CA GLY A 9 -59.48 5.47 34.20
C GLY A 9 -58.69 5.38 32.90
N LYS A 10 -57.46 4.86 33.07
CA LYS A 10 -56.58 4.34 32.02
C LYS A 10 -57.29 3.18 31.29
N LYS A 11 -57.70 3.41 30.04
CA LYS A 11 -57.92 2.31 29.09
C LYS A 11 -56.58 1.87 28.52
N LEU A 12 -56.12 0.69 28.94
CA LEU A 12 -55.09 -0.08 28.27
C LEU A 12 -55.61 -0.50 26.89
N LYS A 13 -55.08 0.10 25.82
CA LYS A 13 -55.20 -0.43 24.46
C LYS A 13 -53.82 -0.82 23.99
N ALA A 14 -53.63 -2.13 23.84
CA ALA A 14 -52.46 -2.76 23.24
C ALA A 14 -52.28 -2.25 21.80
N GLY A 15 -51.14 -1.61 21.56
CA GLY A 15 -50.59 -1.38 20.22
C GLY A 15 -49.33 -2.23 20.05
N PRO A 16 -49.01 -2.70 18.83
CA PRO A 16 -47.93 -3.67 18.62
C PRO A 16 -46.55 -3.10 18.99
N PRO A 17 -45.59 -3.97 19.39
CA PRO A 17 -44.30 -3.56 19.89
C PRO A 17 -43.53 -2.78 18.84
N ASN A 18 -43.20 -1.54 19.19
CA ASN A 18 -42.42 -0.61 18.41
C ASN A 18 -40.99 -1.16 18.28
N LEU A 19 -40.76 -1.94 17.22
CA LEU A 19 -39.43 -2.34 16.77
C LEU A 19 -38.62 -1.06 16.55
N LYS A 20 -37.73 -0.77 17.51
CA LYS A 20 -36.64 0.20 17.36
C LYS A 20 -35.93 -0.07 16.03
N LYS A 21 -36.29 0.68 14.99
CA LYS A 21 -35.47 0.88 13.80
C LYS A 21 -34.17 1.51 14.30
N LYS A 22 -33.16 0.66 14.56
CA LYS A 22 -31.77 1.07 14.64
C LYS A 22 -31.51 1.98 13.45
N GLY A 23 -31.05 3.19 13.74
CA GLY A 23 -30.85 4.25 12.78
C GLY A 23 -30.10 3.72 11.56
N GLN A 24 -30.80 3.61 10.44
CA GLN A 24 -30.17 3.84 9.16
C GLN A 24 -29.73 5.29 9.21
N SER A 25 -28.48 5.50 9.63
CA SER A 25 -27.77 6.74 9.35
C SER A 25 -27.97 6.97 7.86
N LYS A 26 -28.65 8.07 7.54
CA LYS A 26 -28.69 8.59 6.19
C LYS A 26 -27.24 8.62 5.74
N VAL A 27 -26.88 7.74 4.81
CA VAL A 27 -25.65 7.83 4.05
C VAL A 27 -25.68 9.26 3.54
N GLY A 28 -24.87 10.11 4.19
CA GLY A 28 -24.79 11.50 3.84
C GLY A 28 -24.48 11.50 2.37
N GLN A 29 -25.42 11.99 1.56
CA GLN A 29 -25.10 12.33 0.19
C GLN A 29 -23.87 13.20 0.31
N LYS A 30 -22.71 12.65 -0.06
CA LYS A 30 -21.47 13.40 -0.13
C LYS A 30 -21.87 14.60 -0.96
N LYS A 31 -21.93 15.77 -0.30
CA LYS A 31 -22.13 17.04 -0.99
C LYS A 31 -21.07 17.00 -2.07
N SER A 32 -21.52 16.83 -3.31
CA SER A 32 -20.66 16.93 -4.46
C SER A 32 -20.11 18.34 -4.35
N SER A 33 -18.93 18.47 -3.76
CA SER A 33 -18.08 19.65 -3.89
C SER A 33 -17.52 19.61 -5.30
N ARG A 34 -18.39 19.48 -6.30
CA ARG A 34 -18.16 20.10 -7.60
C ARG A 34 -18.09 21.57 -7.23
N MET A 35 -16.88 22.03 -6.89
CA MET A 35 -16.59 23.44 -6.72
C MET A 35 -17.30 24.11 -7.88
N LYS A 36 -18.36 24.85 -7.58
CA LYS A 36 -19.08 25.59 -8.61
C LYS A 36 -17.98 26.40 -9.25
N VAL A 37 -17.72 26.14 -10.51
CA VAL A 37 -16.69 26.82 -11.27
C VAL A 37 -17.21 28.25 -11.47
N SER A 38 -17.15 29.05 -10.41
CA SER A 38 -17.71 30.39 -10.34
C SER A 38 -16.62 31.34 -10.80
N SER A 39 -16.34 31.30 -12.10
CA SER A 39 -15.53 32.33 -12.72
C SER A 39 -16.35 33.62 -12.81
N ALA A 40 -15.75 34.76 -12.46
CA ALA A 40 -16.37 36.07 -12.65
C ALA A 40 -16.79 36.28 -14.12
N ALA A 41 -16.04 35.71 -15.08
CA ALA A 41 -16.39 35.75 -16.50
C ALA A 41 -17.66 34.93 -16.80
N LEU A 42 -17.84 33.77 -16.16
CA LEU A 42 -19.06 32.95 -16.29
C LEU A 42 -20.29 33.67 -15.73
N LEU A 43 -20.15 34.31 -14.57
CA LEU A 43 -21.24 35.10 -13.98
C LEU A 43 -21.65 36.26 -14.88
N LYS A 44 -20.68 37.00 -15.43
CA LYS A 44 -20.93 38.09 -16.38
C LYS A 44 -21.60 37.58 -17.67
N ALA A 45 -21.14 36.46 -18.22
CA ALA A 45 -21.73 35.87 -19.42
C ALA A 45 -23.16 35.35 -19.18
N ASN A 46 -23.43 34.74 -18.03
CA ASN A 46 -24.77 34.28 -17.69
C ASN A 46 -25.72 35.46 -17.42
N ALA A 47 -25.23 36.56 -16.85
CA ALA A 47 -26.00 37.78 -16.69
C ALA A 47 -26.40 38.39 -18.05
N THR A 48 -25.53 38.38 -19.05
CA THR A 48 -25.87 38.86 -20.40
C THR A 48 -26.88 37.95 -21.10
N VAL A 49 -26.75 36.63 -20.96
CA VAL A 49 -27.77 35.68 -21.42
C VAL A 49 -29.13 35.99 -20.78
N ALA A 50 -29.19 36.19 -19.47
CA ALA A 50 -30.43 36.50 -18.77
C ALA A 50 -31.05 37.84 -19.22
N LYS A 51 -30.24 38.86 -19.51
CA LYS A 51 -30.72 40.13 -20.09
C LYS A 51 -31.37 39.90 -21.45
N PHE A 52 -30.70 39.19 -22.37
CA PHE A 52 -31.26 38.92 -23.69
C PHE A 52 -32.47 37.98 -23.66
N GLU A 53 -32.56 37.06 -22.71
CA GLU A 53 -33.75 36.24 -22.52
C GLU A 53 -34.97 37.07 -22.08
N LYS A 54 -34.77 38.08 -21.24
CA LYS A 54 -35.84 39.04 -20.89
C LYS A 54 -36.29 39.83 -22.11
N GLU A 55 -35.36 40.35 -22.92
CA GLU A 55 -35.66 41.07 -24.16
C GLU A 55 -36.41 40.18 -25.16
N ALA A 56 -35.99 38.92 -25.34
CA ALA A 56 -36.67 37.99 -26.23
C ALA A 56 -38.08 37.66 -25.75
N ARG A 57 -38.32 37.49 -24.44
CA ARG A 57 -39.68 37.29 -23.91
C ARG A 57 -40.59 38.47 -24.23
N ALA A 58 -40.09 39.70 -24.14
CA ALA A 58 -40.83 40.89 -24.54
C ALA A 58 -41.10 40.89 -26.06
N ALA A 59 -40.11 40.55 -26.88
CA ALA A 59 -40.25 40.43 -28.33
C ALA A 59 -41.23 39.33 -28.76
N VAL A 60 -41.27 38.20 -28.03
CA VAL A 60 -42.24 37.12 -28.24
C VAL A 60 -43.66 37.64 -28.04
N LYS A 61 -43.91 38.31 -26.91
CA LYS A 61 -45.24 38.88 -26.61
C LYS A 61 -45.69 39.87 -27.68
N THR A 62 -44.82 40.81 -28.08
CA THR A 62 -45.15 41.80 -29.11
C THR A 62 -45.39 41.16 -30.47
N SER A 63 -44.58 40.18 -30.86
CA SER A 63 -44.77 39.44 -32.12
C SER A 63 -46.07 38.64 -32.13
N ALA A 64 -46.45 38.02 -31.01
CA ALA A 64 -47.70 37.26 -30.90
C ALA A 64 -48.91 38.17 -31.05
N THR A 65 -48.91 39.33 -30.39
CA THR A 65 -49.97 40.33 -30.51
C THR A 65 -50.08 40.89 -31.93
N ALA A 66 -48.96 41.23 -32.56
CA ALA A 66 -48.94 41.73 -33.94
C ALA A 66 -49.46 40.67 -34.94
N ARG A 67 -49.08 39.40 -34.75
CA ARG A 67 -49.60 38.28 -35.56
C ARG A 67 -51.11 38.11 -35.39
N LYS A 68 -51.62 38.16 -34.14
CA LYS A 68 -53.07 38.09 -33.88
C LYS A 68 -53.82 39.22 -34.60
N ARG A 69 -53.33 40.46 -34.50
CA ARG A 69 -53.91 41.62 -35.20
C ARG A 69 -53.90 41.46 -36.73
N ALA A 70 -52.80 40.97 -37.30
CA ALA A 70 -52.71 40.70 -38.73
C ALA A 70 -53.71 39.63 -39.20
N VAL A 71 -53.90 38.56 -38.42
CA VAL A 71 -54.89 37.51 -38.73
C VAL A 71 -56.31 38.06 -38.68
N VAL A 72 -56.64 38.86 -37.65
CA VAL A 72 -57.95 39.51 -37.53
C VAL A 72 -58.20 40.47 -38.69
N ALA A 73 -57.24 41.33 -39.02
CA ALA A 73 -57.36 42.27 -40.14
C ALA A 73 -57.54 41.55 -41.48
N LYS A 74 -56.82 40.44 -41.70
CA LYS A 74 -56.99 39.60 -42.90
C LYS A 74 -58.39 38.97 -42.97
N LYS A 75 -58.94 38.52 -41.83
CA LYS A 75 -60.32 38.00 -41.77
C LYS A 75 -61.35 39.09 -42.03
N ALA A 76 -61.16 40.29 -41.47
CA ALA A 76 -62.04 41.44 -41.69
C ALA A 76 -62.02 41.89 -43.16
N ALA A 77 -60.85 41.95 -43.78
CA ALA A 77 -60.70 42.31 -45.19
C ALA A 77 -61.43 41.33 -46.14
N LYS A 78 -61.48 40.03 -45.80
CA LYS A 78 -62.25 39.04 -46.56
C LYS A 78 -63.77 39.20 -46.45
N LYS A 79 -64.26 39.81 -45.37
CA LYS A 79 -65.70 40.01 -45.09
C LYS A 79 -66.20 41.41 -45.46
N ALA A 80 -65.33 42.30 -45.93
CA ALA A 80 -65.68 43.68 -46.23
C ALA A 80 -66.57 43.77 -47.49
N SER A 81 -67.57 44.66 -47.46
CA SER A 81 -68.39 44.97 -48.64
C SER A 81 -67.55 45.62 -49.75
N LYS A 82 -68.01 45.54 -51.01
CA LYS A 82 -67.31 46.13 -52.18
C LYS A 82 -66.91 47.59 -51.95
N ALA A 83 -67.78 48.40 -51.33
CA ALA A 83 -67.52 49.80 -51.04
C ALA A 83 -66.38 50.05 -50.03
N LYS A 84 -66.09 49.10 -49.12
CA LYS A 84 -65.01 49.21 -48.10
C LYS A 84 -63.84 48.25 -48.35
N ALA A 85 -63.81 47.55 -49.48
CA ALA A 85 -62.83 46.50 -49.76
C ALA A 85 -61.39 47.05 -49.89
N SER A 86 -61.22 48.22 -50.51
CA SER A 86 -59.90 48.83 -50.73
C SER A 86 -59.23 49.27 -49.42
N THR A 87 -59.99 49.93 -48.54
CA THR A 87 -59.52 50.37 -47.22
C THR A 87 -59.22 49.19 -46.31
N ALA A 88 -60.06 48.15 -46.33
CA ALA A 88 -59.84 46.94 -45.56
C ALA A 88 -58.59 46.15 -46.02
N LYS A 89 -58.33 46.09 -47.34
CA LYS A 89 -57.09 45.51 -47.88
C LYS A 89 -55.84 46.27 -47.41
N ARG A 90 -55.84 47.61 -47.51
CA ARG A 90 -54.72 48.45 -47.01
C ARG A 90 -54.48 48.26 -45.52
N ALA A 91 -55.54 48.18 -44.71
CA ALA A 91 -55.42 47.93 -43.27
C ALA A 91 -54.83 46.54 -42.97
N ALA A 92 -55.22 45.51 -43.73
CA ALA A 92 -54.66 44.16 -43.60
C ALA A 92 -53.17 44.10 -43.98
N GLU A 93 -52.77 44.77 -45.05
CA GLU A 93 -51.37 44.88 -45.48
C GLU A 93 -50.52 45.63 -44.44
N SER A 94 -51.03 46.73 -43.90
CA SER A 94 -50.38 47.47 -42.81
C SER A 94 -50.17 46.57 -41.58
N ALA A 95 -51.23 45.86 -41.15
CA ALA A 95 -51.13 44.93 -40.03
C ALA A 95 -50.12 43.80 -40.32
N GLN A 96 -50.09 43.25 -41.53
CA GLN A 96 -49.10 42.24 -41.92
C GLN A 96 -47.67 42.78 -41.88
N ASN A 97 -47.45 44.02 -42.34
CA ASN A 97 -46.15 44.68 -42.28
C ASN A 97 -45.67 44.90 -40.85
N THR A 98 -46.57 45.27 -39.91
CA THR A 98 -46.22 45.34 -38.49
C THR A 98 -45.84 43.98 -37.91
N ALA A 99 -46.55 42.91 -38.29
CA ALA A 99 -46.22 41.55 -37.87
C ALA A 99 -44.86 41.08 -38.41
N LYS A 100 -44.53 41.40 -39.68
CA LYS A 100 -43.20 41.14 -40.26
C LYS A 100 -42.09 41.87 -39.50
N LYS A 101 -42.25 43.18 -39.23
CA LYS A 101 -41.29 43.97 -38.44
C LYS A 101 -41.08 43.40 -37.03
N ALA A 102 -42.15 42.97 -36.37
CA ALA A 102 -42.06 42.34 -35.05
C ALA A 102 -41.36 40.97 -35.10
N ALA A 103 -41.58 40.18 -36.15
CA ALA A 103 -40.89 38.90 -36.35
C ALA A 103 -39.38 39.08 -36.56
N VAL A 104 -38.95 40.11 -37.32
CA VAL A 104 -37.53 40.45 -37.49
C VAL A 104 -36.89 40.81 -36.14
N LYS A 105 -37.56 41.63 -35.31
CA LYS A 105 -37.07 41.96 -33.97
C LYS A 105 -36.93 40.72 -33.06
N LEU A 106 -37.87 39.78 -33.14
CA LEU A 106 -37.78 38.51 -32.41
C LEU A 106 -36.60 37.65 -32.92
N ALA A 107 -36.41 37.57 -34.24
CA ALA A 107 -35.30 36.81 -34.81
C ALA A 107 -33.94 37.40 -34.37
N ALA A 108 -33.81 38.73 -34.37
CA ALA A 108 -32.62 39.43 -33.88
C ALA A 108 -32.36 39.15 -32.38
N ALA A 109 -33.40 39.19 -31.53
CA ALA A 109 -33.28 38.85 -30.12
C ALA A 109 -32.81 37.39 -29.90
N ASN A 110 -33.37 36.45 -30.67
CA ASN A 110 -32.96 35.04 -30.63
C ASN A 110 -31.52 34.84 -31.11
N ALA A 111 -31.07 35.58 -32.12
CA ALA A 111 -29.68 35.56 -32.56
C ALA A 111 -28.72 36.03 -31.45
N LYS A 112 -29.06 37.12 -30.74
CA LYS A 112 -28.29 37.60 -29.57
C LYS A 112 -28.23 36.56 -28.45
N ILE A 113 -29.31 35.83 -28.18
CA ILE A 113 -29.31 34.74 -27.19
C ILE A 113 -28.36 33.62 -27.62
N ARG A 114 -28.39 33.21 -28.89
CA ARG A 114 -27.50 32.13 -29.40
C ARG A 114 -26.04 32.51 -29.24
N THR A 115 -25.66 33.71 -29.62
CA THR A 115 -24.27 34.18 -29.50
C THR A 115 -23.84 34.31 -28.03
N ALA A 116 -24.70 34.83 -27.17
CA ALA A 116 -24.42 34.92 -25.74
C ALA A 116 -24.27 33.54 -25.07
N LYS A 117 -25.13 32.58 -25.42
CA LYS A 117 -25.03 31.19 -24.93
C LYS A 117 -23.76 30.50 -25.43
N ALA A 118 -23.38 30.71 -26.68
CA ALA A 118 -22.12 30.18 -27.21
C ALA A 118 -20.91 30.75 -26.45
N LYS A 119 -20.89 32.06 -26.18
CA LYS A 119 -19.84 32.69 -25.36
C LYS A 119 -19.80 32.13 -23.93
N ALA A 120 -20.96 31.96 -23.28
CA ALA A 120 -21.03 31.38 -21.94
C ALA A 120 -20.47 29.94 -21.90
N ARG A 121 -20.84 29.10 -22.90
CA ARG A 121 -20.33 27.72 -23.03
C ARG A 121 -18.81 27.69 -23.29
N ALA A 122 -18.29 28.59 -24.12
CA ALA A 122 -16.86 28.66 -24.38
C ALA A 122 -16.07 28.99 -23.10
N ILE A 123 -16.56 29.94 -22.30
CA ILE A 123 -15.96 30.26 -21.02
C ILE A 123 -16.07 29.06 -20.06
N GLU A 124 -17.20 28.35 -20.05
CA GLU A 124 -17.38 27.18 -19.18
C GLU A 124 -16.34 26.11 -19.48
N LEU A 125 -16.20 25.75 -20.76
CA LEU A 125 -15.19 24.80 -21.23
C LEU A 125 -13.77 25.22 -20.86
N ALA A 126 -13.44 26.50 -21.07
CA ALA A 126 -12.11 27.02 -20.72
C ALA A 126 -11.81 26.90 -19.22
N VAL A 127 -12.79 27.14 -18.34
CA VAL A 127 -12.55 27.02 -16.90
C VAL A 127 -12.56 25.55 -16.46
N THR A 128 -13.39 24.69 -17.04
CA THR A 128 -13.37 23.25 -16.73
C THR A 128 -12.08 22.58 -17.15
N GLU A 129 -11.50 22.96 -18.29
CA GLU A 129 -10.22 22.43 -18.75
C GLU A 129 -9.07 22.87 -17.85
N LYS A 130 -9.05 24.14 -17.42
CA LYS A 130 -8.08 24.60 -16.41
C LYS A 130 -8.23 23.83 -15.10
N ALA A 131 -9.45 23.59 -14.64
CA ALA A 131 -9.71 22.81 -13.43
C ALA A 131 -9.28 21.34 -13.57
N ARG A 132 -9.48 20.73 -14.75
CA ARG A 132 -8.97 19.37 -15.05
C ARG A 132 -7.46 19.29 -15.00
N LYS A 133 -6.76 20.24 -15.64
CA LYS A 133 -5.29 20.28 -15.62
C LYS A 133 -4.75 20.36 -14.19
N ILE A 134 -5.31 21.24 -13.37
CA ILE A 134 -4.91 21.37 -11.95
C ILE A 134 -5.18 20.06 -11.19
N ALA A 135 -6.32 19.41 -11.42
CA ALA A 135 -6.65 18.14 -10.78
C ALA A 135 -5.73 16.99 -11.23
N GLU A 136 -5.34 16.96 -12.49
CA GLU A 136 -4.38 15.96 -13.02
C GLU A 136 -2.97 16.20 -12.49
N GLU A 137 -2.53 17.46 -12.42
CA GLU A 137 -1.24 17.81 -11.81
C GLU A 137 -1.19 17.43 -10.33
N ALA A 138 -2.27 17.66 -9.58
CA ALA A 138 -2.36 17.25 -8.18
C ALA A 138 -2.25 15.71 -8.01
N LYS A 139 -2.92 14.94 -8.88
CA LYS A 139 -2.81 13.48 -8.90
C LYS A 139 -1.38 13.02 -9.22
N ARG A 140 -0.77 13.61 -10.26
CA ARG A 140 0.61 13.28 -10.65
C ARG A 140 1.61 13.57 -9.53
N LYS A 141 1.46 14.70 -8.83
CA LYS A 141 2.29 15.03 -7.67
C LYS A 141 2.14 13.99 -6.55
N ALA A 142 0.90 13.64 -6.20
CA ALA A 142 0.64 12.64 -5.17
C ALA A 142 1.17 11.25 -5.54
N ASP A 143 1.08 10.85 -6.82
CA ASP A 143 1.61 9.58 -7.29
C ASP A 143 3.14 9.56 -7.32
N LEU A 144 3.77 10.69 -7.65
CA LEU A 144 5.23 10.84 -7.58
C LEU A 144 5.73 10.74 -6.15
N GLU A 145 5.10 11.43 -5.19
CA GLU A 145 5.46 11.35 -3.77
C GLU A 145 5.36 9.91 -3.24
N LYS A 146 4.30 9.18 -3.61
CA LYS A 146 4.17 7.75 -3.29
C LYS A 146 5.25 6.89 -3.92
N ALA A 147 5.59 7.15 -5.18
CA ALA A 147 6.63 6.41 -5.88
C ALA A 147 8.01 6.65 -5.26
N VAL A 148 8.32 7.89 -4.87
CA VAL A 148 9.56 8.23 -4.15
C VAL A 148 9.61 7.55 -2.79
N ALA A 149 8.54 7.62 -2.00
CA ALA A 149 8.47 6.95 -0.70
C ALA A 149 8.67 5.42 -0.82
N ALA A 150 7.99 4.79 -1.78
CA ALA A 150 8.14 3.36 -2.04
C ALA A 150 9.56 3.00 -2.49
N PHE A 151 10.19 3.84 -3.31
CA PHE A 151 11.57 3.65 -3.73
C PHE A 151 12.54 3.78 -2.55
N THR A 152 12.39 4.81 -1.71
CA THR A 152 13.25 5.00 -0.54
C THR A 152 13.13 3.84 0.45
N ASP A 153 11.92 3.33 0.67
CA ASP A 153 11.70 2.17 1.55
C ASP A 153 12.36 0.90 1.00
N GLN A 154 12.21 0.64 -0.30
CA GLN A 154 12.88 -0.49 -0.94
C GLN A 154 14.41 -0.36 -0.89
N TRP A 155 14.93 0.86 -1.09
CA TRP A 155 16.36 1.14 -1.01
C TRP A 155 16.92 0.89 0.39
N ASN A 156 16.28 1.45 1.42
CA ASN A 156 16.67 1.26 2.81
C ASN A 156 16.61 -0.21 3.22
N LYS A 157 15.54 -0.92 2.84
CA LYS A 157 15.42 -2.37 3.08
C LYS A 157 16.55 -3.18 2.45
N LYS A 158 17.03 -2.80 1.26
CA LYS A 158 18.19 -3.45 0.63
C LYS A 158 19.48 -3.13 1.40
N ARG A 159 19.66 -1.87 1.82
CA ARG A 159 20.84 -1.43 2.59
C ARG A 159 20.92 -2.16 3.93
N ASP A 160 19.82 -2.24 4.67
CA ASP A 160 19.77 -2.87 5.99
C ASP A 160 20.04 -4.37 5.91
N LYS A 161 19.53 -5.05 4.87
CA LYS A 161 19.87 -6.46 4.61
C LYS A 161 21.35 -6.64 4.31
N ALA A 162 21.95 -5.75 3.53
CA ALA A 162 23.37 -5.81 3.21
C ALA A 162 24.23 -5.57 4.47
N GLU A 163 23.88 -4.59 5.30
CA GLU A 163 24.57 -4.34 6.57
C GLU A 163 24.39 -5.49 7.57
N ALA A 164 23.18 -6.04 7.70
CA ALA A 164 22.94 -7.23 8.50
C ALA A 164 23.77 -8.44 8.04
N ALA A 165 23.91 -8.64 6.72
CA ALA A 165 24.75 -9.70 6.17
C ALA A 165 26.24 -9.47 6.48
N LYS A 166 26.73 -8.23 6.41
CA LYS A 166 28.11 -7.87 6.81
C LYS A 166 28.34 -8.13 8.30
N ALA A 167 27.42 -7.70 9.16
CA ALA A 167 27.47 -7.92 10.60
C ALA A 167 27.49 -9.42 10.94
N ALA A 168 26.61 -10.21 10.32
CA ALA A 168 26.58 -11.66 10.48
C ALA A 168 27.88 -12.34 10.03
N ARG A 169 28.50 -11.87 8.93
CA ARG A 169 29.81 -12.37 8.49
C ARG A 169 30.92 -12.08 9.50
N LYS A 170 30.94 -10.88 10.10
CA LYS A 170 31.91 -10.54 11.16
C LYS A 170 31.71 -11.43 12.38
N ALA A 171 30.47 -11.54 12.89
CA ALA A 171 30.14 -12.39 14.02
C ALA A 171 30.53 -13.86 13.81
N ARG A 172 30.31 -14.41 12.60
CA ARG A 172 30.75 -15.79 12.27
C ARG A 172 32.27 -15.94 12.30
N LYS A 173 33.02 -14.96 11.79
CA LYS A 173 34.49 -14.99 11.84
C LYS A 173 35.00 -14.98 13.28
N ASP A 174 34.42 -14.13 14.13
CA ASP A 174 34.85 -14.01 15.52
C ASP A 174 34.46 -15.25 16.35
N ALA A 175 33.26 -15.79 16.12
CA ALA A 175 32.85 -17.06 16.74
C ALA A 175 33.77 -18.22 16.33
N LEU A 176 34.23 -18.29 15.08
CA LEU A 176 35.19 -19.30 14.64
C LEU A 176 36.55 -19.13 15.32
N LYS A 177 37.05 -17.89 15.44
CA LYS A 177 38.30 -17.61 16.18
C LYS A 177 38.18 -18.04 17.64
N ALA A 178 37.08 -17.71 18.31
CA ALA A 178 36.82 -18.14 19.69
C ALA A 178 36.76 -19.66 19.83
N ARG A 179 36.09 -20.37 18.90
CA ARG A 179 36.06 -21.85 18.90
C ARG A 179 37.45 -22.47 18.70
N ILE A 180 38.28 -21.89 17.84
CA ILE A 180 39.66 -22.36 17.63
C ILE A 180 40.48 -22.13 18.91
N ALA A 181 40.37 -20.95 19.54
CA ALA A 181 41.07 -20.66 20.79
C ALA A 181 40.65 -21.61 21.92
N ALA A 182 39.34 -21.84 22.11
CA ALA A 182 38.82 -22.78 23.09
C ALA A 182 39.32 -24.21 22.85
N ARG A 183 39.34 -24.67 21.59
CA ARG A 183 39.90 -26.00 21.24
C ARG A 183 41.39 -26.11 21.53
N LYS A 184 42.16 -25.02 21.33
CA LYS A 184 43.58 -25.00 21.66
C LYS A 184 43.81 -25.05 23.18
N ALA A 185 43.04 -24.27 23.94
CA ALA A 185 43.08 -24.29 25.40
C ALA A 185 42.75 -25.69 25.96
N ALA A 186 41.63 -26.27 25.52
CA ALA A 186 41.23 -27.62 25.95
C ALA A 186 42.24 -28.72 25.57
N LYS A 187 43.00 -28.54 24.47
CA LYS A 187 44.09 -29.46 24.12
C LYS A 187 45.29 -29.33 25.06
N LYS A 188 45.65 -28.12 25.47
CA LYS A 188 46.74 -27.89 26.44
C LYS A 188 46.40 -28.52 27.78
N GLU A 189 45.21 -28.24 28.32
CA GLU A 189 44.73 -28.82 29.58
C GLU A 189 44.72 -30.36 29.56
N LYS A 190 44.34 -30.97 28.43
CA LYS A 190 44.40 -32.43 28.28
C LYS A 190 45.83 -32.98 28.26
N LEU A 191 46.77 -32.27 27.65
CA LEU A 191 48.18 -32.69 27.65
C LEU A 191 48.78 -32.58 29.05
N ASP A 192 48.50 -31.49 29.76
CA ASP A 192 48.96 -31.29 31.14
C ASP A 192 48.39 -32.39 32.06
N ALA A 193 47.11 -32.73 31.91
CA ALA A 193 46.50 -33.84 32.66
C ALA A 193 47.15 -35.20 32.36
N LEU A 194 47.52 -35.46 31.10
CA LEU A 194 48.22 -36.70 30.73
C LEU A 194 49.65 -36.75 31.29
N GLU A 195 50.36 -35.64 31.33
CA GLU A 195 51.69 -35.56 31.94
C GLU A 195 51.65 -35.80 33.45
N VAL A 196 50.69 -35.19 34.14
CA VAL A 196 50.47 -35.42 35.57
C VAL A 196 50.13 -36.89 35.83
N ALA A 197 49.24 -37.48 35.02
CA ALA A 197 48.90 -38.90 35.12
C ALA A 197 50.11 -39.82 34.84
N ALA A 198 50.97 -39.46 33.90
CA ALA A 198 52.19 -40.22 33.60
C ALA A 198 53.20 -40.16 34.76
N LYS A 199 53.39 -38.98 35.37
CA LYS A 199 54.24 -38.81 36.57
C LYS A 199 53.71 -39.60 37.76
N ALA A 200 52.39 -39.58 38.00
CA ALA A 200 51.76 -40.37 39.05
C ALA A 200 51.93 -41.89 38.84
N LYS A 201 51.74 -42.38 37.60
CA LYS A 201 52.00 -43.78 37.26
C LYS A 201 53.47 -44.17 37.41
N ALA A 202 54.40 -43.28 37.07
CA ALA A 202 55.83 -43.52 37.26
C ALA A 202 56.22 -43.61 38.74
N ALA A 203 55.66 -42.73 39.58
CA ALA A 203 55.85 -42.79 41.03
C ALA A 203 55.31 -44.10 41.63
N ALA A 204 54.10 -44.52 41.22
CA ALA A 204 53.52 -45.78 41.66
C ALA A 204 54.38 -47.00 41.26
N ARG A 205 54.96 -47.01 40.05
CA ARG A 205 55.89 -48.06 39.61
C ARG A 205 57.21 -48.07 40.38
N LYS A 206 57.72 -46.92 40.81
CA LYS A 206 58.91 -46.85 41.67
C LYS A 206 58.61 -47.37 43.08
N ALA A 207 57.45 -47.02 43.63
CA ALA A 207 57.01 -47.51 44.93
C ALA A 207 56.80 -49.03 44.93
N SER A 208 56.17 -49.57 43.88
CA SER A 208 55.97 -51.03 43.77
C SER A 208 57.27 -51.81 43.61
N LYS A 209 58.26 -51.27 42.88
CA LYS A 209 59.61 -51.87 42.80
C LYS A 209 60.32 -51.86 44.15
N LYS A 210 60.28 -50.76 44.90
CA LYS A 210 60.86 -50.68 46.25
C LYS A 210 60.15 -51.63 47.22
N ALA A 211 58.83 -51.78 47.12
CA ALA A 211 58.08 -52.75 47.90
C ALA A 211 58.44 -54.20 47.54
N ALA A 212 58.64 -54.49 46.25
CA ALA A 212 59.10 -55.80 45.78
C ALA A 212 60.54 -56.11 46.26
N GLU A 213 61.46 -55.14 46.23
CA GLU A 213 62.82 -55.29 46.76
C GLU A 213 62.85 -55.47 48.28
N GLN A 214 61.97 -54.79 49.03
CA GLN A 214 61.85 -55.03 50.47
C GLN A 214 61.22 -56.40 50.77
N ALA A 215 60.30 -56.88 49.93
CA ALA A 215 59.75 -58.23 50.04
C ALA A 215 60.83 -59.30 49.79
N THR A 216 61.74 -59.09 48.83
CA THR A 216 62.86 -60.03 48.59
C THR A 216 63.90 -59.98 49.71
N ILE A 217 64.17 -58.82 50.32
CA ILE A 217 65.06 -58.71 51.48
C ILE A 217 64.44 -59.37 52.73
N LYS A 218 63.12 -59.22 52.94
CA LYS A 218 62.40 -59.92 54.02
C LYS A 218 62.34 -61.44 53.78
N ALA A 219 62.25 -61.89 52.53
CA ALA A 219 62.37 -63.30 52.17
C ALA A 219 63.78 -63.84 52.42
N ALA A 220 64.83 -63.05 52.15
CA ALA A 220 66.22 -63.42 52.45
C ALA A 220 66.52 -63.52 53.95
N LYS A 221 65.90 -62.68 54.79
CA LYS A 221 66.04 -62.77 56.27
C LYS A 221 65.28 -63.94 56.93
N LYS A 222 64.34 -64.57 56.22
CA LYS A 222 63.67 -65.81 56.69
C LYS A 222 64.37 -67.10 56.23
N ALA A 223 65.40 -67.00 55.38
CA ALA A 223 66.15 -68.15 54.87
C ALA A 223 67.43 -68.43 55.69
N GLY A 224 67.31 -68.43 57.02
CA GLY A 224 68.29 -69.05 57.91
C GLY A 224 68.00 -70.55 58.06
N LYS A 225 68.22 -71.34 57.01
CA LYS A 225 68.51 -72.81 57.01
C LYS A 225 68.34 -73.39 55.60
N LYS A 226 69.32 -74.22 55.23
CA LYS A 226 69.43 -75.12 54.06
C LYS A 226 69.88 -74.53 52.71
N ALA A 227 71.20 -74.54 52.56
CA ALA A 227 71.96 -75.35 51.60
C ALA A 227 71.72 -75.23 50.07
N THR A 228 72.84 -74.96 49.41
CA THR A 228 73.33 -75.50 48.12
C THR A 228 72.79 -74.95 46.80
N ARG A 229 73.51 -73.93 46.30
CA ARG A 229 74.18 -73.86 44.98
C ARG A 229 73.63 -74.75 43.84
N LYS A 230 73.11 -74.11 42.80
CA LYS A 230 73.63 -74.29 41.42
C LYS A 230 73.32 -73.06 40.55
N LYS A 231 74.39 -72.38 40.09
CA LYS A 231 74.39 -71.42 38.96
C LYS A 231 74.13 -72.23 37.67
N THR A 232 73.58 -71.75 36.54
CA THR A 232 73.96 -70.59 35.70
C THR A 232 72.94 -70.37 34.56
N VAL A 233 72.51 -69.12 34.39
CA VAL A 233 72.39 -68.29 33.16
C VAL A 233 72.34 -68.96 31.76
N LYS A 234 71.31 -68.60 30.97
CA LYS A 234 71.35 -68.10 29.56
C LYS A 234 69.92 -67.71 29.11
N LYS A 235 69.50 -66.43 29.16
CA LYS A 235 69.67 -65.30 28.21
C LYS A 235 68.96 -65.48 26.85
N LEU A 236 68.09 -64.48 26.54
CA LEU A 236 67.60 -64.02 25.22
C LEU A 236 66.56 -64.94 24.55
N GLY A 237 65.40 -64.50 24.04
CA GLY A 237 64.93 -63.21 23.55
C GLY A 237 64.23 -63.43 22.20
N LYS A 238 63.16 -62.64 21.91
CA LYS A 238 62.40 -62.43 20.63
C LYS A 238 60.89 -62.67 20.85
N ILE A 239 60.09 -61.65 21.14
CA ILE A 239 59.50 -60.64 20.23
C ILE A 239 58.75 -61.29 19.04
N LYS A 240 57.41 -61.29 19.11
CA LYS A 240 56.51 -61.49 17.96
C LYS A 240 55.97 -60.11 17.53
N PRO A 241 56.14 -59.67 16.26
CA PRO A 241 55.60 -58.39 15.81
C PRO A 241 54.13 -58.48 15.39
N ALA A 242 53.48 -57.33 15.54
CA ALA A 242 52.06 -57.05 15.36
C ALA A 242 51.57 -57.15 13.89
N LYS A 243 50.31 -57.60 13.74
CA LYS A 243 49.51 -57.52 12.51
C LYS A 243 49.22 -56.05 12.15
N LYS A 244 49.67 -55.63 10.97
CA LYS A 244 49.38 -54.34 10.34
C LYS A 244 48.13 -54.51 9.46
N ILE A 245 47.00 -53.91 9.84
CA ILE A 245 45.80 -53.82 9.00
C ILE A 245 45.87 -52.50 8.23
N THR A 246 46.00 -52.60 6.91
CA THR A 246 45.92 -51.51 5.94
C THR A 246 44.52 -51.49 5.34
N THR A 247 43.74 -50.46 5.68
CA THR A 247 42.43 -50.21 5.04
C THR A 247 42.46 -48.92 4.23
N LYS A 248 42.70 -49.10 2.93
CA LYS A 248 41.92 -48.57 1.79
C LYS A 248 41.63 -47.06 1.75
N ARG A 249 42.48 -46.32 1.01
CA ARG A 249 42.10 -45.06 0.35
C ARG A 249 41.06 -45.36 -0.73
N ARG A 250 39.87 -44.79 -0.61
CA ARG A 250 38.91 -44.65 -1.71
C ARG A 250 39.11 -43.26 -2.33
N SER A 251 39.64 -43.23 -3.54
CA SER A 251 39.59 -42.09 -4.45
C SER A 251 38.31 -42.21 -5.27
N SER A 252 37.43 -41.23 -5.16
CA SER A 252 36.27 -41.06 -6.04
C SER A 252 36.28 -39.65 -6.62
N ASP A 253 36.50 -39.61 -7.93
CA ASP A 253 35.80 -38.79 -8.92
C ASP A 253 36.02 -37.27 -8.92
N ARG A 254 37.01 -36.84 -9.70
CA ARG A 254 36.95 -35.57 -10.44
C ARG A 254 36.25 -35.80 -11.78
N LYS A 255 35.04 -35.26 -11.94
CA LYS A 255 34.43 -35.00 -13.25
C LYS A 255 33.57 -33.74 -13.19
N GLY A 256 33.77 -32.84 -14.16
CA GLY A 256 32.88 -31.70 -14.48
C GLY A 256 33.59 -30.35 -14.41
N LYS A 257 34.17 -29.84 -15.50
CA LYS A 257 33.54 -29.00 -16.55
C LYS A 257 33.11 -27.60 -16.07
N SER A 258 33.91 -26.58 -16.43
CA SER A 258 33.46 -25.22 -16.79
C SER A 258 34.58 -24.58 -17.64
N SER A 259 34.50 -24.57 -18.97
CA SER A 259 33.82 -23.58 -19.81
C SER A 259 34.25 -22.12 -19.59
N LYS A 260 34.93 -21.60 -20.63
CA LYS A 260 34.86 -20.24 -21.16
C LYS A 260 35.63 -19.13 -20.40
N SER A 261 36.88 -18.94 -20.82
CA SER A 261 37.58 -17.65 -20.76
C SER A 261 36.97 -16.67 -21.77
N GLY A 262 36.79 -15.43 -21.33
CA GLY A 262 36.69 -14.27 -22.21
C GLY A 262 38.06 -13.79 -22.67
#